data_AF-A0A2W4MWH6-F1
#
_entry.id   AF-A0A2W4MWH6-F1
#
_cell.length_a   1.000
_cell.length_b   1.000
_cell.length_c   1.000
_cell.angle_alpha   90.00
_cell.angle_beta   90.00
_cell.angle_gamma   90.00
#
_symmetry.space_group_name_H-M   'P 1'
#
loop_
_entity.id
_entity.type
_entity.pdbx_description
1 polymer ?
#
loop_
_entity_poly.entity_id
_entity_poly.type
_entity_poly.pdbx_seq_one_letter_code
_entity_poly.pdbx_strand_id
1 'polypeptide(L)'
;MPDTAKLQQFAFLWEIGLVLVSVLVAGYLSRRANQPAVFGQLLAGVILGPAVLGWLHPSPLLKELSEVGVILLMFLAGLETDV
;
A
#
# COMPACT_ATOMS: atom_id res chain seq x y z
N MET A 1 -4.55 -26.03 -20.63
CA MET A 1 -3.94 -25.70 -19.32
C MET A 1 -4.46 -24.36 -18.82
N PRO A 2 -5.51 -24.32 -17.96
CA PRO A 2 -6.05 -23.08 -17.41
C PRO A 2 -6.25 -23.17 -15.88
N ASP A 3 -5.22 -22.97 -15.06
CA ASP A 3 -5.39 -22.86 -13.58
C ASP A 3 -4.40 -21.91 -12.87
N THR A 4 -3.33 -21.47 -13.53
CA THR A 4 -2.34 -20.54 -12.94
C THR A 4 -2.83 -19.09 -12.87
N ALA A 5 -3.67 -18.67 -13.82
CA ALA A 5 -4.24 -17.32 -13.85
C ALA A 5 -5.17 -17.05 -12.65
N LYS A 6 -5.93 -18.07 -12.21
CA LYS A 6 -6.78 -17.95 -11.02
C LYS A 6 -5.96 -17.78 -9.75
N LEU A 7 -4.88 -18.56 -9.61
CA LEU A 7 -3.97 -18.45 -8.47
C LEU A 7 -3.29 -17.08 -8.40
N GLN A 8 -2.91 -16.52 -9.55
CA GLN A 8 -2.37 -15.16 -9.64
C GLN A 8 -3.40 -14.08 -9.25
N GLN A 9 -4.66 -14.21 -9.70
CA GLN A 9 -5.73 -13.30 -9.29
C GLN A 9 -6.01 -13.35 -7.78
N PHE A 10 -6.06 -14.56 -7.20
CA PHE A 10 -6.25 -14.72 -5.75
C PHE A 10 -5.07 -14.16 -4.95
N ALA A 11 -3.84 -14.38 -5.40
CA ALA A 11 -2.65 -13.82 -4.78
C ALA A 11 -2.66 -12.29 -4.79
N PHE A 12 -3.05 -11.69 -5.91
CA PHE A 12 -3.15 -10.23 -6.03
C PHE A 12 -4.23 -9.62 -5.11
N LEU A 13 -5.42 -10.24 -5.07
CA LEU A 13 -6.50 -9.79 -4.18
C LEU A 13 -6.09 -9.89 -2.71
N TRP A 14 -5.32 -10.92 -2.36
CA TRP A 14 -4.71 -11.09 -1.05
C TRP A 14 -3.70 -9.97 -0.75
N GLU A 15 -2.78 -9.67 -1.67
CA GLU A 15 -1.79 -8.60 -1.51
C GLU A 15 -2.45 -7.24 -1.30
N ILE A 16 -3.43 -6.86 -2.12
CA ILE A 16 -4.16 -5.60 -1.94
C ILE A 16 -4.90 -5.59 -0.60
N GLY A 17 -5.63 -6.66 -0.28
CA GLY A 17 -6.37 -6.76 0.97
C GLY A 17 -5.45 -6.56 2.17
N LEU A 18 -4.27 -7.19 2.13
CA LEU A 18 -3.26 -7.09 3.17
C LEU A 18 -2.65 -5.68 3.25
N VAL A 19 -2.35 -5.02 2.12
CA VAL A 19 -1.90 -3.61 2.08
C VAL A 19 -2.95 -2.68 2.67
N LEU A 20 -4.20 -2.77 2.23
CA LEU A 20 -5.27 -1.87 2.66
C LEU A 20 -5.53 -2.00 4.17
N VAL A 21 -5.69 -3.23 4.66
CA VAL A 21 -5.95 -3.47 6.09
C VAL A 21 -4.76 -3.02 6.94
N SER A 22 -3.54 -3.36 6.54
CA SER A 22 -2.35 -3.01 7.32
C SER A 22 -2.09 -1.52 7.39
N VAL A 23 -2.21 -0.79 6.29
CA VAL A 23 -2.03 0.67 6.22
C VAL A 23 -3.11 1.38 7.03
N LEU A 24 -4.36 0.90 7.02
CA LEU A 24 -5.44 1.44 7.86
C LEU A 24 -5.15 1.24 9.35
N VAL A 25 -4.82 0.01 9.75
CA VAL A 25 -4.53 -0.33 11.15
C VAL A 25 -3.30 0.43 11.64
N ALA A 26 -2.22 0.44 10.87
CA ALA A 26 -0.98 1.12 11.24
C ALA A 26 -1.15 2.64 11.27
N GLY A 27 -1.91 3.23 10.33
CA GLY A 27 -2.25 4.65 10.36
C GLY A 27 -3.05 5.03 11.60
N TYR A 28 -4.02 4.21 11.99
CA TYR A 28 -4.80 4.39 13.22
C TYR A 28 -3.93 4.30 14.48
N LEU A 29 -3.08 3.26 14.57
CA LEU A 29 -2.15 3.08 15.70
C LEU A 29 -1.14 4.23 15.79
N SER A 30 -0.64 4.71 14.65
CA SER A 30 0.29 5.86 14.59
C SER A 30 -0.35 7.12 15.16
N ARG A 31 -1.60 7.43 14.76
CA ARG A 31 -2.35 8.57 15.31
C ARG A 31 -2.55 8.43 16.83
N ARG A 32 -2.86 7.22 17.32
CA ARG A 32 -3.00 6.96 18.77
C ARG A 32 -1.69 7.15 19.53
N ALA A 33 -0.55 6.93 18.88
CA ALA A 33 0.78 7.16 19.42
C ALA A 33 1.29 8.61 19.25
N ASN A 34 0.43 9.56 18.87
CA ASN A 34 0.79 10.96 18.55
C ASN A 34 1.81 11.09 17.40
N GLN A 35 1.83 10.13 16.48
CA GLN A 35 2.65 10.18 15.27
C GLN A 35 1.78 10.48 14.04
N PRO A 36 2.34 11.12 12.99
CA PRO A 36 1.64 11.29 11.72
C PRO A 36 1.14 9.94 11.18
N ALA A 37 -0.04 9.90 10.58
CA ALA A 37 -0.59 8.65 10.05
C ALA A 37 0.35 7.98 9.03
N VAL A 38 0.94 8.80 8.15
CA VAL A 38 1.88 8.38 7.11
C VAL A 38 3.08 7.62 7.67
N PHE A 39 3.54 7.97 8.88
CA PHE A 39 4.65 7.25 9.53
C PHE A 39 4.32 5.76 9.74
N GLY A 40 3.16 5.46 10.33
CA GLY A 40 2.71 4.07 10.53
C GLY A 40 2.45 3.33 9.22
N GLN A 41 1.91 4.02 8.22
CA GLN A 41 1.64 3.45 6.91
C GLN A 41 2.94 3.03 6.19
N LEU A 42 3.98 3.86 6.25
CA LEU A 42 5.30 3.54 5.70
C LEU A 42 5.96 2.38 6.44
N LEU A 43 5.88 2.37 7.79
CA LEU A 43 6.38 1.26 8.60
C LEU A 43 5.69 -0.07 8.26
N ALA A 44 4.36 -0.05 8.08
CA ALA A 44 3.62 -1.24 7.67
C ALA A 44 4.15 -1.78 6.33
N GLY A 45 4.39 -0.90 5.35
CA GLY A 45 4.98 -1.29 4.06
C GLY A 45 6.37 -1.91 4.20
N VAL A 46 7.25 -1.34 5.02
CA VAL A 46 8.60 -1.88 5.26
C VAL A 46 8.54 -3.25 5.96
N ILE A 47 7.69 -3.39 6.97
CA ILE A 47 7.53 -4.64 7.74
C ILE A 47 6.94 -5.75 6.85
N LEU A 48 5.94 -5.42 6.05
CA LEU A 48 5.26 -6.40 5.19
C LEU A 48 6.05 -6.73 3.92
N GLY A 49 6.92 -5.83 3.48
CA GLY A 49 7.76 -6.00 2.31
C GLY A 49 8.85 -7.08 2.48
N PRO A 50 9.62 -7.33 1.41
CA PRO A 50 10.63 -8.40 1.35
C PRO A 50 11.79 -8.21 2.32
N ALA A 51 11.99 -6.99 2.84
CA ALA A 51 13.08 -6.69 3.76
C ALA A 51 12.86 -7.28 5.17
N VAL A 52 11.62 -7.56 5.57
CA VAL A 52 11.29 -8.01 6.94
C VAL A 52 10.46 -9.29 6.92
N LEU A 53 9.17 -9.24 6.56
CA LEU A 53 8.29 -10.44 6.56
C LEU A 53 8.21 -11.14 5.21
N GLY A 54 8.38 -10.40 4.10
CA GLY A 54 8.26 -10.95 2.74
C GLY A 54 6.86 -11.41 2.38
N TRP A 55 5.82 -10.79 2.94
CA TRP A 55 4.43 -11.09 2.56
C TRP A 55 3.99 -10.30 1.33
N LEU A 56 4.59 -9.14 1.09
CA LEU A 56 4.36 -8.32 -0.09
C LEU A 56 5.61 -8.36 -0.98
N HIS A 57 5.40 -8.67 -2.26
CA HIS A 57 6.45 -8.64 -3.27
C HIS A 57 6.17 -7.55 -4.30
N PRO A 58 7.21 -6.93 -4.88
CA PRO A 58 7.02 -6.02 -6.00
C PRO A 58 6.41 -6.78 -7.19
N SER A 59 5.16 -6.46 -7.52
CA SER A 59 4.49 -6.96 -8.73
C SER A 59 4.27 -5.81 -9.72
N PRO A 60 4.24 -6.07 -11.04
CA PRO A 60 3.98 -5.04 -12.04
C PRO A 60 2.69 -4.25 -11.76
N LEU A 61 1.65 -4.95 -11.31
CA LEU A 61 0.35 -4.37 -11.01
C LEU A 61 0.38 -3.48 -9.75
N LEU A 62 1.09 -3.90 -8.69
CA LEU A 62 1.30 -3.04 -7.51
C LEU A 62 2.05 -1.76 -7.89
N LYS A 63 3.04 -1.88 -8.78
CA LYS A 63 3.82 -0.73 -9.26
C LYS A 63 2.95 0.25 -10.04
N GLU A 64 2.17 -0.23 -11.01
CA GLU A 64 1.23 0.61 -11.77
C GLU A 64 0.21 1.31 -10.86
N LEU A 65 -0.37 0.58 -9.89
CA LEU A 65 -1.27 1.17 -8.91
C LEU A 65 -0.60 2.24 -8.05
N SER A 66 0.66 2.03 -7.64
CA SER A 66 1.42 3.00 -6.86
C SER A 66 1.72 4.27 -7.65
N GLU A 67 2.03 4.15 -8.94
CA GLU A 67 2.25 5.30 -9.83
C GLU A 67 0.97 6.12 -9.98
N VAL A 68 -0.17 5.47 -10.20
CA VAL A 68 -1.48 6.14 -10.22
C VAL A 68 -1.76 6.83 -8.88
N GLY A 69 -1.49 6.15 -7.75
CA GLY A 69 -1.65 6.71 -6.42
C GLY A 69 -0.80 7.97 -6.20
N VAL A 70 0.48 7.95 -6.59
CA VAL A 70 1.38 9.12 -6.49
C VAL A 70 0.89 10.26 -7.37
N ILE A 71 0.48 9.99 -8.61
CA ILE A 71 -0.08 11.01 -9.50
C ILE A 71 -1.31 11.67 -8.87
N LEU A 72 -2.23 10.89 -8.32
CA LEU A 72 -3.42 11.39 -7.63
C LEU A 72 -3.05 12.22 -6.39
N LEU A 73 -2.09 11.77 -5.58
CA LEU A 73 -1.63 12.50 -4.39
C LEU A 73 -0.97 13.83 -4.75
N MET A 74 -0.12 13.86 -5.77
CA MET A 74 0.53 15.09 -6.24
C MET A 74 -0.46 16.05 -6.88
N PHE A 75 -1.46 15.53 -7.58
CA PHE A 75 -2.56 16.34 -8.10
C PHE A 75 -3.39 16.96 -6.97
N LEU A 76 -3.78 16.17 -5.96
CA LEU A 76 -4.50 16.66 -4.78
C LEU A 76 -3.68 17.72 -4.02
N ALA A 77 -2.39 17.50 -3.82
CA ALA A 77 -1.50 18.48 -3.19
C ALA A 77 -1.44 19.79 -3.99
N GLY A 78 -1.43 19.71 -5.33
CA GLY A 78 -1.50 20.88 -6.20
C GLY A 78 -2.84 21.62 -6.11
N LEU A 79 -3.96 20.92 -5.92
CA LEU A 79 -5.29 21.52 -5.72
C LEU A 79 -5.47 22.15 -4.34
N GLU A 80 -4.84 21.60 -3.30
CA GLU A 80 -4.88 22.12 -1.92
C GLU A 80 -3.92 23.31 -1.72
N THR A 81 -2.96 23.51 -2.64
CA THR A 81 -2.08 24.67 -2.62
C THR A 81 -2.86 25.89 -3.09
N ASP A 82 -3.34 26.69 -2.14
CA ASP A 82 -3.88 28.03 -2.39
C ASP A 82 -2.74 28.96 -2.87
N VAL A 83 -3.03 29.86 -3.82
CA VAL A 83 -2.06 30.82 -4.37
C VAL A 83 -1.83 32.02 -3.46
#